data_AF-A0A3D0Q5D7-F1
#
_entry.id   AF-A0A3D0Q5D7-F1
#
_cell.length_a   1.000
_cell.length_b   1.000
_cell.length_c   1.000
_cell.angle_alpha   90.00
_cell.angle_beta   90.00
_cell.angle_gamma   90.00
#
_symmetry.space_group_name_H-M   'P 1'
#
loop_
_entity.id
_entity.type
_entity.pdbx_description
1 polymer ?
#
loop_
_entity_poly.entity_id
_entity_poly.type
_entity_poly.pdbx_seq_one_letter_code
_entity_poly.pdbx_strand_id
1 'polypeptide(L)' 'TCLPKDLPEFIEVDMANVEMEQTLHLSDLTLPAGVSSVELAKEDEAHDLAVVTIKPAPKAPAADEAEGEEDDATEE' A
#
# COMPACT_ATOMS: atom_id res chain seq x y z
N THR A 1 13.80 10.17 14.01
CA THR A 1 14.78 9.81 15.06
C THR A 1 14.04 9.46 16.35
N CYS A 2 14.67 8.69 17.24
CA CYS A 2 14.09 8.35 18.55
C CYS A 2 15.21 8.19 19.58
N LEU A 3 14.89 8.33 20.86
CA LEU A 3 15.82 8.00 21.94
C LEU A 3 15.86 6.48 22.15
N PRO A 4 16.95 5.92 22.71
CA PRO A 4 17.03 4.48 22.98
C PRO A 4 15.91 3.96 23.89
N LYS A 5 15.35 4.83 24.75
CA LYS A 5 14.23 4.51 25.62
C LYS A 5 12.90 4.41 24.86
N ASP A 6 12.76 5.13 23.75
CA ASP A 6 11.55 5.24 22.95
C ASP A 6 11.69 4.46 21.63
N LEU A 7 12.61 3.47 21.58
CA LEU A 7 12.81 2.62 20.41
C LEU A 7 11.63 1.64 20.29
N PRO A 8 10.81 1.74 19.24
CA PRO A 8 9.71 0.80 19.03
C PRO A 8 10.25 -0.49 18.40
N GLU A 9 9.76 -1.65 18.84
CA GLU A 9 10.05 -2.94 18.17
C GLU A 9 9.31 -3.05 16.82
N PHE A 10 8.14 -2.44 16.70
CA PHE A 10 7.35 -2.35 15.48
C PHE A 10 6.51 -1.07 15.44
N ILE A 11 6.08 -0.69 14.24
CA ILE A 11 5.13 0.41 14.00
C ILE A 11 3.84 -0.23 13.50
N GLU A 12 2.73 0.01 14.19
CA GLU A 12 1.41 -0.46 13.77
C GLU A 12 0.85 0.43 12.67
N VAL A 13 0.26 -0.18 11.65
CA VAL A 13 -0.38 0.53 10.53
C VAL A 13 -1.86 0.17 10.53
N ASP A 14 -2.72 1.15 10.80
CA ASP A 14 -4.16 0.98 10.74
C ASP A 14 -4.64 1.00 9.28
N MET A 15 -5.29 -0.08 8.85
CA MET A 15 -5.86 -0.24 7.52
C MET A 15 -7.39 -0.32 7.52
N ALA A 16 -8.05 -0.09 8.66
CA ALA A 16 -9.49 -0.34 8.81
C ALA A 16 -10.37 0.59 7.97
N ASN A 17 -9.92 1.82 7.71
CA ASN A 17 -10.70 2.86 7.00
C ASN A 17 -10.07 3.26 5.65
N VAL A 18 -9.20 2.42 5.07
CA VAL A 18 -8.48 2.75 3.84
C VAL A 18 -9.24 2.21 2.62
N GLU A 19 -9.40 3.04 1.59
CA GLU A 19 -10.15 2.69 0.39
C GLU A 19 -9.33 1.91 -0.64
N MET A 20 -10.01 1.18 -1.54
CA MET A 20 -9.37 0.56 -2.70
C MET A 20 -8.72 1.64 -3.59
N GLU A 21 -7.58 1.32 -4.20
CA GLU A 21 -6.79 2.23 -5.05
C GLU A 21 -6.09 3.38 -4.28
N GLN A 22 -6.16 3.40 -2.95
CA GLN A 22 -5.43 4.36 -2.13
C GLN A 22 -3.98 3.92 -1.87
N THR A 23 -3.09 4.91 -1.78
CA THR A 23 -1.71 4.74 -1.31
C THR A 23 -1.51 5.50 -0.02
N LEU A 24 -1.11 4.80 1.04
CA LEU A 24 -0.69 5.39 2.31
C LEU A 24 0.78 5.81 2.23
N HIS A 25 1.04 7.06 2.57
CA HIS A 25 2.39 7.61 2.63
C HIS A 25 2.92 7.59 4.06
N LEU A 26 4.20 7.89 4.22
CA LEU A 26 4.88 7.87 5.51
C LEU A 26 4.33 8.94 6.47
N SER A 27 3.84 10.06 5.92
CA SER A 27 3.17 11.15 6.63
C SER A 27 1.81 10.76 7.21
N ASP A 28 1.12 9.78 6.61
CA ASP A 28 -0.20 9.30 7.04
C ASP A 28 -0.11 8.31 8.21
N LEU A 29 1.10 7.85 8.57
CA LEU A 29 1.30 6.87 9.63
C LEU A 29 1.31 7.50 11.02
N THR A 30 0.65 6.84 11.95
CA THR A 30 0.68 7.19 13.37
C THR A 30 1.99 6.75 14.01
N LEU A 31 2.93 7.68 14.12
CA LEU A 31 4.20 7.43 14.81
C LEU A 31 4.00 7.44 16.34
N PRO A 32 4.59 6.48 17.08
CA PRO A 32 4.48 6.43 18.54
C PRO A 32 5.20 7.61 19.21
N ALA A 33 4.83 7.90 20.46
CA ALA A 33 5.34 9.05 21.21
C ALA A 33 6.88 9.04 21.30
N GLY A 34 7.53 10.15 20.91
CA GLY A 34 8.98 10.28 20.93
C GLY A 34 9.69 9.70 19.70
N VAL A 35 8.96 9.16 18.73
CA VAL A 35 9.49 8.69 17.45
C VAL A 35 9.13 9.67 16.34
N SER A 36 10.14 10.13 15.63
CA SER A 36 10.00 10.89 14.39
C SER A 36 10.55 10.10 13.20
N SER A 37 10.06 10.38 12.00
CA SER A 37 10.67 9.84 10.77
C SER A 37 11.85 10.71 10.34
N VAL A 38 12.96 10.08 9.93
CA VAL A 38 14.15 10.80 9.42
C VAL A 38 13.91 11.30 8.00
N GLU A 39 13.21 10.51 7.19
CA GLU A 39 12.83 10.87 5.83
C GLU A 39 11.85 12.06 5.81
N LEU A 40 10.81 12.06 6.65
CA LEU A 40 9.90 13.22 6.74
C LEU A 40 10.60 14.49 7.27
N ALA A 41 11.64 14.33 8.10
CA ALA A 41 12.40 15.46 8.63
C ALA A 41 13.28 16.16 7.58
N LYS A 42 13.40 15.62 6.36
CA LYS A 42 14.15 16.25 5.26
C LYS A 42 13.34 17.32 4.51
N GLU A 43 12.10 17.59 4.92
CA GLU A 43 11.22 18.68 4.44
C GLU A 43 11.10 18.77 2.90
N ASP A 44 11.23 17.65 2.20
CA ASP A 44 11.04 17.55 0.75
C ASP A 44 9.98 16.49 0.44
N GLU A 45 9.03 16.81 -0.44
CA GLU A 45 7.94 15.91 -0.84
C GLU A 45 8.45 14.59 -1.44
N ALA A 46 9.69 14.57 -1.97
CA ALA A 46 10.32 13.35 -2.47
C ALA A 46 10.61 12.30 -1.39
N HIS A 47 10.55 12.68 -0.10
CA HIS A 47 10.83 11.78 1.02
C HIS A 47 9.58 11.26 1.72
N ASP A 48 8.39 11.65 1.25
CA ASP A 48 7.14 11.03 1.70
C ASP A 48 6.89 9.73 0.91
N LEU A 49 7.50 8.66 1.39
CA LEU A 49 7.50 7.37 0.68
C LEU A 49 6.15 6.67 0.81
N ALA A 50 5.69 6.08 -0.29
CA ALA A 50 4.56 5.16 -0.30
C ALA A 50 4.90 3.89 0.49
N VAL A 51 4.17 3.64 1.58
CA VAL A 51 4.38 2.48 2.46
C VAL A 51 3.45 1.34 2.09
N VAL A 52 2.19 1.66 1.76
CA VAL A 52 1.17 0.67 1.40
C VAL A 52 0.38 1.19 0.19
N THR A 53 0.22 0.35 -0.83
CA THR A 53 -0.68 0.64 -1.96
C THR A 53 -1.71 -0.47 -2.04
N ILE A 54 -2.99 -0.11 -1.93
CA ILE A 54 -4.10 -1.05 -2.07
C ILE A 54 -4.45 -1.13 -3.55
N LYS A 55 -4.13 -2.27 -4.17
CA LYS A 55 -4.50 -2.53 -5.57
C LYS A 55 -5.79 -3.35 -5.62
N PRO A 56 -6.68 -3.09 -6.58
CA PRO A 56 -7.80 -3.97 -6.83
C PRO A 56 -7.28 -5.37 -7.14
N ALA A 57 -8.03 -6.39 -6.73
CA ALA A 57 -7.68 -7.76 -7.07
C ALA A 57 -7.51 -7.87 -8.60
N PRO A 58 -6.46 -8.53 -9.09
CA PRO A 58 -6.36 -8.81 -10.52
C PRO A 58 -7.65 -9.52 -10.92
N LYS A 59 -8.29 -9.00 -11.98
CA LYS A 59 -9.54 -9.56 -12.51
C LYS A 59 -9.27 -11.03 -12.82
N ALA A 60 -9.73 -11.92 -11.94
CA ALA A 60 -9.67 -13.34 -12.22
C ALA A 60 -10.50 -13.57 -13.48
N PRO A 61 -10.00 -14.32 -14.49
CA PRO A 61 -10.91 -14.86 -15.47
C PRO A 61 -11.96 -15.66 -14.70
N ALA A 62 -13.24 -15.35 -14.92
CA ALA A 62 -14.33 -16.04 -14.26
C ALA A 62 -14.16 -17.54 -14.51
N ALA A 63 -13.88 -18.30 -13.46
CA ALA A 63 -13.99 -19.74 -13.49
C ALA A 63 -15.42 -20.07 -13.05
N ASP A 64 -16.32 -20.06 -14.03
CA ASP A 64 -17.51 -20.90 -14.03
C ASP A 64 -17.33 -21.90 -15.19
N GLU A 65 -17.62 -23.16 -14.93
CA GLU A 65 -17.08 -24.33 -15.61
C GLU A 65 -17.70 -24.61 -17.00
N ALA A 66 -16.83 -24.94 -17.96
CA ALA A 66 -16.97 -25.86 -19.11
C ALA A 66 -18.28 -25.90 -19.95
N GLU A 67 -18.19 -25.52 -21.23
CA GLU A 67 -18.51 -26.36 -22.41
C GLU A 67 -18.25 -25.61 -23.74
N GLY A 68 -17.51 -26.24 -24.67
CA GLY A 68 -17.76 -26.19 -26.12
C GLY A 68 -17.07 -25.13 -27.00
N GLU A 69 -16.16 -25.62 -27.88
CA GLU A 69 -15.85 -25.18 -29.27
C GLU A 69 -15.42 -23.72 -29.55
N GLU A 70 -14.14 -23.47 -29.89
CA GLU A 70 -13.49 -23.56 -31.22
C GLU A 70 -13.75 -22.38 -32.18
N ASP A 71 -12.64 -21.86 -32.73
CA ASP A 71 -12.49 -21.07 -33.97
C ASP A 71 -12.95 -19.59 -33.92
N ASP A 72 -12.31 -18.57 -34.48
CA ASP A 72 -11.04 -18.28 -35.16
C ASP A 72 -11.11 -16.76 -35.46
N ALA A 73 -9.97 -16.12 -35.73
CA ALA A 73 -9.77 -14.83 -36.43
C ALA A 73 -10.80 -13.68 -36.22
N THR A 74 -10.38 -12.43 -35.99
CA THR A 74 -9.86 -11.56 -37.05
C THR A 74 -9.43 -10.20 -36.44
N GLU A 75 -8.39 -9.61 -37.01
CA GLU A 75 -7.85 -8.24 -36.87
C GLU A 75 -8.86 -7.11 -36.57
N GLU A 76 -8.43 -6.10 -35.80
CA GLU A 76 -7.97 -4.79 -36.32
C GLU A 76 -6.99 -4.12 -35.32
#